data_AF-A0A8I0L6L0-F1
#
_entry.id   AF-A0A8I0L6L0-F1
#
_cell.length_a   1.000
_cell.length_b   1.000
_cell.length_c   1.000
_cell.angle_alpha   90.00
_cell.angle_beta   90.00
_cell.angle_gamma   90.00
#
_symmetry.space_group_name_H-M   'P 1'
#
loop_
_entity.id
_entity.type
_entity.pdbx_description
1 polymer ?
#
loop_
_entity_poly.entity_id
_entity_poly.type
_entity_poly.pdbx_seq_one_letter_code
_entity_poly.pdbx_strand_id
1 'polypeptide(L)'
;IRQIIDEVQFKPAKCKYRVYIIDEVHMLTTEAFNALLKTLEEPPEHVIFILAITEVHKLPQTILSRCQRFDFHRIPPRAIADRLLYVANQEGVTLSDSAAMLAASVADGALRDALSLLDRCIAISSEI
;
A
#
# COMPACT_ATOMS: atom_id res chain seq x y z
N ILE A 1 15.66 -1.21 -11.94
CA ILE A 1 16.35 -0.59 -10.77
C ILE A 1 17.58 0.23 -11.15
N ARG A 2 18.52 -0.26 -11.97
CA ARG A 2 19.75 0.50 -12.28
C ARG A 2 19.48 1.92 -12.84
N GLN A 3 18.61 2.01 -13.84
CA GLN A 3 18.17 3.30 -14.40
C GLN A 3 17.54 4.23 -13.36
N ILE A 4 16.75 3.69 -12.41
CA ILE A 4 16.15 4.47 -11.32
C ILE A 4 17.25 5.12 -10.47
N ILE A 5 18.28 4.35 -10.12
CA ILE A 5 19.38 4.83 -9.27
C ILE A 5 20.23 5.88 -9.99
N ASP A 6 20.46 5.69 -11.29
CA ASP A 6 21.18 6.67 -12.11
C ASP A 6 20.38 7.99 -12.19
N GLU A 7 19.06 7.90 -12.33
CA GLU A 7 18.18 9.07 -12.39
C GLU A 7 18.05 9.81 -11.05
N VAL A 8 18.19 9.13 -9.92
CA VAL A 8 18.07 9.68 -8.55
C VAL A 8 19.13 10.74 -8.26
N GLN A 9 20.27 10.72 -8.96
CA GLN A 9 21.31 11.74 -8.79
C GLN A 9 20.90 13.12 -9.33
N PHE A 10 19.89 13.18 -10.21
CA PHE A 10 19.49 14.40 -10.88
C PHE A 10 18.22 15.01 -10.28
N LYS A 11 18.28 16.30 -9.97
CA LYS A 11 17.11 17.06 -9.49
C LYS A 11 15.95 17.01 -10.50
N PRO A 12 14.71 16.79 -10.05
CA PRO A 12 13.54 16.83 -10.91
C PRO A 12 13.34 18.22 -11.53
N ALA A 13 13.02 18.27 -12.82
CA ALA A 13 12.94 19.52 -13.59
C ALA A 13 11.73 20.41 -13.24
N LYS A 14 10.62 19.83 -12.76
CA LYS A 14 9.36 20.55 -12.52
C LYS A 14 8.77 20.35 -11.12
N CYS A 15 9.31 19.42 -10.34
CA CYS A 15 8.73 19.01 -9.06
C CYS A 15 9.73 19.24 -7.92
N LYS A 16 9.24 19.39 -6.69
CA LYS A 16 10.11 19.49 -5.50
C LYS A 16 10.74 18.15 -5.14
N TYR A 17 9.98 17.07 -5.29
CA TYR A 17 10.41 15.71 -4.97
C TYR A 17 10.16 14.77 -6.14
N ARG A 18 10.98 13.72 -6.23
CA ARG A 18 10.76 12.53 -7.04
C ARG A 18 10.53 11.36 -6.10
N VAL A 19 9.37 10.72 -6.23
CA VAL A 19 8.94 9.63 -5.35
C VAL A 19 9.03 8.29 -6.08
N TYR A 20 9.71 7.31 -5.49
CA TYR A 20 9.79 5.95 -5.99
C TYR A 20 9.07 5.01 -5.02
N ILE A 21 8.04 4.33 -5.50
CA ILE A 21 7.32 3.31 -4.74
C ILE A 21 7.74 1.95 -5.28
N ILE A 22 8.33 1.12 -4.42
CA ILE A 22 8.78 -0.23 -4.75
C ILE A 22 7.94 -1.19 -3.93
N ASP A 23 7.05 -1.88 -4.61
CA ASP A 23 6.23 -2.94 -4.02
C ASP A 23 6.97 -4.28 -4.02
N GLU A 24 6.66 -5.10 -3.02
CA GLU A 24 7.33 -6.37 -2.73
C GLU A 24 8.85 -6.32 -2.88
N VAL A 25 9.49 -5.37 -2.19
CA VAL A 25 10.93 -5.07 -2.33
C VAL A 25 11.84 -6.28 -2.13
N HIS A 26 11.39 -7.30 -1.40
CA HIS A 26 12.13 -8.56 -1.21
C HIS A 26 12.36 -9.35 -2.50
N MET A 27 11.62 -9.06 -3.57
CA MET A 27 11.77 -9.67 -4.88
C MET A 27 12.91 -9.05 -5.72
N LEU A 28 13.57 -8.00 -5.22
CA LEU A 28 14.72 -7.41 -5.88
C LEU A 28 15.93 -8.36 -5.86
N THR A 29 16.70 -8.33 -6.94
CA THR A 29 17.99 -9.04 -6.97
C THR A 29 18.97 -8.42 -5.98
N THR A 30 19.97 -9.20 -5.55
CA THR A 30 21.02 -8.75 -4.64
C THR A 30 21.75 -7.51 -5.17
N GLU A 31 22.00 -7.43 -6.48
CA GLU A 31 22.64 -6.28 -7.12
C GLU A 31 21.78 -5.02 -7.02
N ALA A 32 20.47 -5.17 -7.24
CA ALA A 32 19.51 -4.08 -7.13
C ALA A 32 19.41 -3.56 -5.68
N PHE A 33 19.42 -4.47 -4.70
CA PHE A 33 19.46 -4.12 -3.28
C PHE A 33 20.71 -3.34 -2.89
N ASN A 34 21.89 -3.81 -3.30
CA ASN A 34 23.17 -3.15 -2.98
C ASN A 34 23.26 -1.75 -3.61
N ALA A 35 22.71 -1.59 -4.81
CA ALA A 35 22.67 -0.29 -5.46
C ALA A 35 21.68 0.66 -4.75
N LEU A 36 20.53 0.16 -4.29
CA LEU A 36 19.58 0.93 -3.49
C LEU A 36 20.17 1.36 -2.14
N LEU A 37 20.93 0.47 -1.46
CA LEU A 37 21.57 0.75 -0.18
C LEU A 37 22.46 2.00 -0.22
N LYS A 38 23.28 2.16 -1.28
CA LYS A 38 24.11 3.36 -1.46
C LYS A 38 23.31 4.64 -1.47
N THR A 39 22.11 4.58 -2.06
CA THR A 39 21.22 5.74 -2.17
C THR A 39 20.47 5.99 -0.85
N LEU A 40 20.13 4.94 -0.10
CA LEU A 40 19.49 5.07 1.22
C LEU A 40 20.46 5.54 2.31
N GLU A 41 21.77 5.33 2.13
CA GLU A 41 22.82 5.84 3.02
C GLU A 41 22.98 7.36 2.95
N GLU A 42 22.96 7.91 1.74
CA GLU A 42 23.08 9.34 1.48
C GLU A 42 21.94 9.78 0.53
N PRO A 43 20.68 9.81 1.01
CA PRO A 43 19.54 10.09 0.15
C PRO A 43 19.57 11.55 -0.32
N PRO A 44 19.48 11.82 -1.64
CA PRO A 44 19.31 13.17 -2.12
C PRO A 44 18.03 13.79 -1.55
N GLU A 45 18.08 15.04 -1.08
CA GLU A 45 16.95 15.71 -0.42
C GLU A 45 15.66 15.78 -1.27
N HIS A 46 15.79 15.63 -2.58
CA HIS A 46 14.69 15.71 -3.54
C HIS A 46 14.14 14.33 -3.92
N VAL A 47 14.62 13.24 -3.32
CA VAL A 47 14.18 11.88 -3.60
C VAL A 47 13.55 11.24 -2.36
N ILE A 48 12.41 10.60 -2.56
CA ILE A 48 11.71 9.84 -1.51
C ILE A 48 11.52 8.41 -2.02
N PHE A 49 11.99 7.44 -1.24
CA PHE A 49 11.70 6.02 -1.47
C PHE A 49 10.62 5.55 -0.51
N ILE A 50 9.63 4.85 -1.06
CA ILE A 50 8.59 4.13 -0.32
C ILE A 50 8.75 2.66 -0.67
N LEU A 51 9.13 1.86 0.33
CA LEU A 51 9.32 0.42 0.18
C LEU A 51 8.14 -0.29 0.84
N ALA A 52 7.45 -1.15 0.09
CA ALA A 52 6.37 -1.99 0.59
C ALA A 52 6.79 -3.47 0.60
N ILE A 53 6.37 -4.19 1.63
CA ILE A 53 6.67 -5.60 1.85
C ILE A 53 5.62 -6.20 2.78
N THR A 54 5.28 -7.46 2.56
CA THR A 54 4.39 -8.25 3.42
C THR A 54 5.16 -8.97 4.54
N GLU A 55 6.37 -9.43 4.25
CA GLU A 55 7.24 -10.20 5.15
C GLU A 55 8.52 -9.44 5.53
N VAL A 56 8.44 -8.53 6.52
CA VAL A 56 9.55 -7.65 6.93
C VAL A 56 10.86 -8.39 7.28
N HIS A 57 10.78 -9.63 7.76
CA HIS A 57 11.95 -10.42 8.13
C HIS A 57 12.81 -10.86 6.92
N LYS A 58 12.27 -10.75 5.69
CA LYS A 58 13.02 -10.98 4.45
C LYS A 58 13.89 -9.78 4.05
N LEU A 59 13.70 -8.62 4.68
CA LEU A 59 14.55 -7.45 4.44
C LEU A 59 15.83 -7.52 5.29
N PRO A 60 16.99 -7.19 4.70
CA PRO A 60 18.22 -7.01 5.47
C PRO A 60 18.07 -5.89 6.52
N GLN A 61 18.66 -6.10 7.70
CA GLN A 61 18.71 -5.09 8.78
C GLN A 61 19.32 -3.75 8.33
N THR A 62 20.20 -3.77 7.32
CA THR A 62 20.83 -2.58 6.76
C THR A 62 19.83 -1.63 6.09
N ILE A 63 18.74 -2.14 5.51
CA ILE A 63 17.65 -1.31 4.97
C ILE A 63 16.77 -0.81 6.12
N LEU A 64 16.39 -1.71 7.02
CA LEU A 64 15.48 -1.39 8.14
C LEU A 64 16.05 -0.28 9.03
N SER A 65 17.36 -0.23 9.23
CA SER A 65 18.01 0.82 10.04
C SER A 65 18.08 2.20 9.37
N ARG A 66 17.85 2.27 8.05
CA ARG A 66 17.93 3.51 7.24
C ARG A 66 16.57 3.99 6.74
N CYS A 67 15.51 3.23 7.03
CA CYS A 67 14.15 3.57 6.64
C CYS A 67 13.29 3.86 7.86
N GLN A 68 12.38 4.83 7.72
CA GLN A 68 11.29 4.97 8.68
C GLN A 68 10.29 3.84 8.47
N ARG A 69 10.05 3.06 9.52
CA ARG A 69 9.14 1.92 9.48
C ARG A 69 7.72 2.34 9.83
N PHE A 70 6.76 1.94 9.00
CA PHE A 70 5.34 2.06 9.25
C PHE A 70 4.70 0.69 9.14
N ASP A 71 4.15 0.20 10.25
CA ASP A 71 3.47 -1.10 10.29
C ASP A 71 1.97 -0.91 10.08
N PHE A 72 1.44 -1.51 9.01
CA PHE A 72 0.00 -1.57 8.75
C PHE A 72 -0.56 -2.85 9.39
N HIS A 73 -1.54 -2.67 10.27
CA HIS A 73 -2.21 -3.76 10.96
C HIS A 73 -3.55 -4.07 10.29
N ARG A 74 -4.08 -5.28 10.53
CA ARG A 74 -5.43 -5.65 10.10
C ARG A 74 -6.46 -4.65 10.64
N ILE A 75 -7.38 -4.24 9.78
CA ILE A 75 -8.42 -3.29 10.15
C ILE A 75 -9.53 -4.05 10.91
N PRO A 76 -10.01 -3.54 12.07
CA PRO A 76 -11.11 -4.18 12.79
C PRO A 76 -12.36 -4.34 11.91
N PRO A 77 -13.12 -5.44 12.01
CA PRO A 77 -14.29 -5.69 11.16
C PRO A 77 -15.31 -4.54 11.17
N ARG A 78 -15.58 -3.96 12.35
CA ARG A 78 -16.52 -2.83 12.44
C ARG A 78 -16.07 -1.61 11.63
N ALA A 79 -14.78 -1.28 11.66
CA ALA A 79 -14.24 -0.15 10.91
C ALA A 79 -14.31 -0.38 9.39
N ILE A 80 -14.15 -1.64 8.94
CA ILE A 80 -14.40 -2.00 7.54
C ILE A 80 -15.89 -1.84 7.21
N ALA A 81 -16.79 -2.38 8.03
CA ALA A 81 -18.23 -2.30 7.80
C ALA A 81 -18.72 -0.85 7.70
N ASP A 82 -18.30 0.02 8.62
CA ASP A 82 -18.63 1.45 8.59
C ASP A 82 -18.12 2.12 7.30
N ARG A 83 -16.93 1.71 6.81
CA ARG A 83 -16.39 2.19 5.54
C ARG A 83 -17.18 1.70 4.33
N LEU A 84 -17.65 0.45 4.34
CA LEU A 84 -18.50 -0.10 3.28
C LEU A 84 -19.85 0.62 3.22
N LEU A 85 -20.50 0.84 4.37
CA LEU A 85 -21.74 1.60 4.46
C LEU A 85 -21.58 3.03 3.94
N TYR A 86 -20.47 3.68 4.31
CA TYR A 86 -20.13 5.01 3.78
C TYR A 86 -20.02 5.00 2.25
N VAL A 87 -19.27 4.05 1.67
CA VAL A 87 -19.08 3.95 0.22
C VAL A 87 -20.39 3.62 -0.49
N ALA A 88 -21.15 2.63 -0.01
CA ALA A 88 -22.45 2.26 -0.59
C ALA A 88 -23.40 3.46 -0.64
N ASN A 89 -23.46 4.26 0.42
CA ASN A 89 -24.28 5.47 0.45
C ASN A 89 -23.81 6.54 -0.56
N GLN A 90 -22.50 6.68 -0.81
CA GLN A 90 -21.99 7.60 -1.85
C GLN A 90 -22.34 7.11 -3.27
N GLU A 91 -22.40 5.80 -3.47
CA GLU A 91 -22.76 5.18 -4.75
C GLU A 91 -24.28 5.01 -4.95
N GLY A 92 -25.10 5.45 -3.99
CA GLY A 92 -26.57 5.32 -4.07
C GLY A 92 -27.10 3.90 -3.89
N VAL A 93 -26.33 3.03 -3.25
CA VAL A 93 -26.66 1.62 -2.99
C VAL A 93 -27.16 1.47 -1.56
N THR A 94 -28.24 0.73 -1.37
CA THR A 94 -28.72 0.35 -0.05
C THR A 94 -27.95 -0.88 0.42
N LEU A 95 -27.14 -0.73 1.45
CA LEU A 95 -26.39 -1.81 2.08
C LEU A 95 -26.82 -1.95 3.54
N SER A 96 -27.26 -3.15 3.94
CA SER A 96 -27.59 -3.46 5.33
C SER A 96 -26.33 -3.58 6.20
N ASP A 97 -26.41 -3.18 7.48
CA ASP A 97 -25.31 -3.28 8.44
C ASP A 97 -24.84 -4.74 8.62
N SER A 98 -25.77 -5.69 8.59
CA SER A 98 -25.44 -7.12 8.63
C SER A 98 -24.66 -7.60 7.41
N ALA A 99 -25.02 -7.13 6.20
CA ALA A 99 -24.26 -7.46 4.99
C ALA A 99 -22.87 -6.82 5.01
N ALA A 100 -22.76 -5.56 5.47
CA ALA A 100 -21.48 -4.87 5.64
C ALA A 100 -20.58 -5.59 6.66
N MET A 101 -21.13 -6.03 7.80
CA MET A 101 -20.40 -6.81 8.81
C MET A 101 -19.96 -8.18 8.28
N LEU A 102 -20.80 -8.86 7.49
CA LEU A 102 -20.44 -10.12 6.87
C LEU A 102 -19.28 -9.94 5.88
N ALA A 103 -19.37 -8.95 4.99
CA ALA A 103 -18.30 -8.63 4.04
C ALA A 103 -16.99 -8.27 4.77
N ALA A 104 -17.08 -7.48 5.83
CA ALA A 104 -15.93 -7.14 6.67
C ALA A 104 -15.29 -8.37 7.34
N SER A 105 -16.10 -9.31 7.83
CA SER A 105 -15.61 -10.55 8.42
C SER A 105 -14.93 -11.45 7.39
N VAL A 106 -15.47 -11.54 6.17
CA VAL A 106 -14.88 -12.33 5.07
C VAL A 106 -13.55 -11.73 4.60
N ALA A 107 -13.45 -10.40 4.60
CA ALA A 107 -12.25 -9.69 4.18
C ALA A 107 -11.09 -9.76 5.19
N ASP A 108 -11.32 -10.26 6.41
CA ASP A 108 -10.28 -10.52 7.43
C ASP A 108 -9.31 -9.34 7.64
N GLY A 109 -9.82 -8.10 7.67
CA GLY A 109 -9.00 -6.91 7.86
C GLY A 109 -8.41 -6.29 6.59
N ALA A 110 -8.62 -6.89 5.42
CA ALA A 110 -8.22 -6.36 4.12
C ALA A 110 -9.36 -5.52 3.48
N LEU A 111 -9.35 -4.20 3.72
CA LEU A 111 -10.39 -3.31 3.20
C LEU A 111 -10.56 -3.36 1.66
N ARG A 112 -9.47 -3.60 0.92
CA ARG A 112 -9.53 -3.76 -0.55
C ARG A 112 -10.42 -4.94 -0.94
N ASP A 113 -10.32 -6.06 -0.24
CA ASP A 113 -11.10 -7.27 -0.54
C ASP A 113 -12.57 -7.06 -0.18
N ALA A 114 -12.83 -6.36 0.93
CA ALA A 114 -14.17 -5.97 1.34
C ALA A 114 -14.87 -5.08 0.29
N LEU A 115 -14.16 -4.07 -0.23
CA LEU A 115 -14.68 -3.19 -1.28
C LEU A 115 -14.89 -3.96 -2.59
N SER A 116 -13.96 -4.84 -2.96
CA SER A 116 -14.07 -5.67 -4.15
C SER A 116 -15.28 -6.62 -4.06
N LEU A 117 -15.59 -7.12 -2.86
CA LEU A 117 -16.80 -7.92 -2.62
C LEU A 117 -18.07 -7.06 -2.75
N LEU A 118 -18.09 -5.86 -2.17
CA LEU A 118 -19.19 -4.92 -2.31
C LEU A 118 -19.47 -4.59 -3.79
N ASP A 119 -18.44 -4.24 -4.56
CA ASP A 119 -18.57 -3.93 -5.99
C ASP A 119 -19.21 -5.09 -6.78
N ARG A 120 -18.85 -6.34 -6.44
CA ARG A 120 -19.45 -7.53 -7.07
C ARG A 120 -20.92 -7.71 -6.69
N CYS A 121 -21.31 -7.37 -5.47
CA CYS A 121 -22.71 -7.40 -5.04
C CYS A 121 -23.52 -6.30 -5.74
N ILE A 122 -22.98 -5.09 -5.85
CA ILE A 122 -23.60 -3.94 -6.54
C ILE A 122 -23.88 -4.26 -8.01
N ALA A 123 -22.98 -4.99 -8.66
CA ALA A 123 -23.17 -5.43 -10.05
C ALA A 123 -24.40 -6.36 -10.24
N ILE A 124 -24.94 -6.94 -9.17
CA ILE A 124 -26.10 -7.84 -9.20
C ILE A 124 -27.37 -7.12 -8.71
N SER A 125 -27.28 -6.34 -7.62
CA SER A 125 -28.41 -5.64 -7.00
C SER A 125 -27.95 -4.36 -6.32
N SER A 126 -28.79 -3.31 -6.38
CA SER A 126 -28.59 -2.05 -5.64
C SER A 126 -29.18 -2.08 -4.22
N GLU A 127 -29.81 -3.20 -3.82
CA GLU A 127 -30.28 -3.48 -2.47
C GLU A 127 -29.59 -4.77 -1.98
N ILE A 128 -28.74 -4.65 -0.94
CA ILE A 128 -27.81 -5.69 -0.45
C ILE A 128 -27.93 -5.89 1.06
#